data_AF-A0A7X8AED2-F1
#
_entry.id   AF-A0A7X8AED2-F1
#
_cell.length_a   1.000
_cell.length_b   1.000
_cell.length_c   1.000
_cell.angle_alpha   90.00
_cell.angle_beta   90.00
_cell.angle_gamma   90.00
#
_symmetry.space_group_name_H-M   'P 1'
#
loop_
_entity.id
_entity.type
_entity.pdbx_description
1 polymer ?
#
loop_
_entity_poly.entity_id
_entity_poly.type
_entity_poly.pdbx_seq_one_letter_code
_entity_poly.pdbx_strand_id
1 'polypeptide(L)' 'EKSGNPLEMYLGDIYTVGANLAGLPALVVPCGLDRKGLPIGIQLVGKPFSEKLLLRAGYAIEQRVGRLKPKTKCQG' A
#
# COMPACT_ATOMS: atom_id res chain seq x y z
N GLU A 1 3.49 -19.99 -0.15
CA GLU A 1 2.99 -19.69 -1.51
C GLU A 1 1.52 -20.08 -1.57
N LYS A 2 0.63 -19.19 -2.02
CA LYS A 2 -0.82 -19.46 -1.97
C LYS A 2 -1.37 -19.70 -3.37
N SER A 3 -1.87 -20.94 -3.52
CA SER A 3 -2.97 -21.42 -4.37
C SER A 3 -2.84 -21.35 -5.90
N GLY A 4 -2.90 -22.53 -6.53
CA GLY A 4 -2.93 -22.73 -7.99
C GLY A 4 -4.24 -22.34 -8.69
N ASN A 5 -4.95 -21.31 -8.19
CA ASN A 5 -6.10 -20.72 -8.87
C ASN A 5 -5.66 -19.37 -9.48
N PRO A 6 -5.53 -19.27 -10.81
CA PRO A 6 -5.02 -18.06 -11.47
C PRO A 6 -5.87 -16.81 -11.18
N LEU A 7 -7.15 -16.97 -10.82
CA LEU A 7 -8.01 -15.83 -10.47
C LEU A 7 -7.64 -15.18 -9.13
N GLU A 8 -7.17 -15.97 -8.15
CA GLU A 8 -6.75 -15.43 -6.84
C GLU A 8 -5.51 -14.56 -6.96
N MET A 9 -4.63 -14.88 -7.91
CA MET A 9 -3.48 -14.04 -8.25
C MET A 9 -3.92 -12.65 -8.74
N TYR A 10 -4.90 -12.60 -9.66
CA TYR A 10 -5.40 -11.34 -10.20
C TYR A 10 -6.18 -10.51 -9.18
N LEU A 11 -6.88 -11.14 -8.24
CA LEU A 11 -7.59 -10.44 -7.16
C LEU A 11 -6.65 -9.65 -6.26
N GLY A 12 -5.36 -10.05 -6.17
CA GLY A 12 -4.34 -9.29 -5.44
C GLY A 12 -4.15 -7.87 -5.95
N ASP A 13 -4.34 -7.64 -7.25
CA ASP A 13 -4.08 -6.36 -7.93
C ASP A 13 -5.35 -5.55 -8.24
N ILE A 14 -6.51 -5.99 -7.76
CA ILE A 14 -7.80 -5.35 -8.09
C ILE A 14 -7.83 -3.85 -7.73
N TYR A 15 -7.12 -3.46 -6.67
CA TYR A 15 -7.06 -2.07 -6.20
C TYR A 15 -5.88 -1.28 -6.78
N THR A 16 -4.90 -1.94 -7.42
CA THR A 16 -3.67 -1.29 -7.92
C THR A 16 -3.72 -1.07 -9.44
N VAL A 17 -4.37 -1.97 -10.19
CA VAL A 17 -4.37 -1.95 -11.66
C VAL A 17 -5.02 -0.69 -12.24
N GLY A 18 -6.05 -0.15 -11.57
CA GLY A 18 -6.78 1.03 -12.05
C GLY A 18 -5.91 2.28 -12.18
N ALA A 19 -4.99 2.51 -11.23
CA ALA A 19 -4.08 3.66 -11.29
C ALA A 19 -3.09 3.54 -12.46
N ASN A 20 -2.59 2.32 -12.70
CA ASN A 20 -1.66 2.05 -13.81
C ASN A 20 -2.32 2.27 -15.18
N LEU A 21 -3.54 1.73 -15.36
CA LEU A 21 -4.29 1.88 -16.61
C LEU A 21 -4.66 3.34 -16.89
N ALA A 22 -4.95 4.11 -15.84
CA ALA A 22 -5.27 5.53 -15.95
C ALA A 22 -4.03 6.44 -16.05
N GLY A 23 -2.81 5.90 -15.93
CA GLY A 23 -1.58 6.70 -15.92
C GLY A 23 -1.49 7.68 -14.76
N LEU A 24 -2.10 7.36 -13.62
CA LEU A 24 -2.17 8.24 -12.45
C LEU A 24 -1.03 7.93 -11.46
N PRO A 25 -0.44 8.95 -10.82
CA PRO A 25 0.52 8.69 -9.75
C PRO A 25 -0.18 8.07 -8.55
N ALA A 26 0.40 7.02 -7.98
CA ALA A 26 -0.10 6.34 -6.79
C ALA A 26 1.01 6.17 -5.75
N LEU A 27 0.63 6.23 -4.47
CA LEU A 27 1.54 6.07 -3.33
C LEU A 27 0.87 5.21 -2.27
N VAL A 28 1.60 4.22 -1.74
CA VAL A 28 1.16 3.42 -0.60
C VAL A 28 1.92 3.85 0.65
N VAL A 29 1.19 4.15 1.73
CA VAL A 29 1.76 4.52 3.03
C VAL A 29 1.35 3.50 4.09
N PRO A 30 2.30 2.88 4.81
CA PRO A 30 1.99 2.00 5.93
C PRO A 30 1.21 2.73 7.02
N CYS A 31 0.07 2.20 7.46
CA CYS A 31 -0.84 2.87 8.40
C CYS A 31 -1.15 2.08 9.68
N GLY A 32 -0.82 0.79 9.73
CA GLY A 32 -0.96 -0.01 10.94
C GLY A 32 -0.52 -1.45 10.77
N LEU A 33 -0.77 -2.23 11.82
CA LEU A 33 -0.68 -3.68 11.78
C LEU A 33 -2.07 -4.27 12.07
N ASP A 34 -2.41 -5.38 11.44
CA ASP A 34 -3.61 -6.13 11.80
C ASP A 34 -3.42 -6.88 13.14
N ARG A 35 -4.46 -7.58 13.60
CA ARG A 35 -4.40 -8.38 14.84
C ARG A 35 -3.34 -9.50 14.81
N LYS A 36 -2.90 -9.91 13.63
CA LYS A 36 -1.87 -10.94 13.40
C LYS A 36 -0.47 -10.34 13.22
N GLY A 37 -0.34 -9.01 13.27
CA GLY A 37 0.91 -8.30 13.08
C GLY A 37 1.32 -8.10 11.61
N LEU A 38 0.40 -8.30 10.67
CA LEU A 38 0.64 -8.07 9.24
C LEU A 38 0.47 -6.57 8.91
N PRO A 39 1.31 -6.01 8.02
CA PRO A 39 1.24 -4.60 7.67
C PRO A 39 -0.04 -4.26 6.89
N ILE A 40 -0.65 -3.14 7.26
CA ILE A 40 -1.76 -2.51 6.55
C ILE A 40 -1.24 -1.22 5.93
N GLY A 41 -1.56 -0.99 4.65
CA GLY A 41 -1.22 0.22 3.91
C GLY A 41 -2.47 0.98 3.45
N ILE A 42 -2.33 2.30 3.28
CA ILE A 42 -3.31 3.16 2.62
C ILE A 42 -2.78 3.49 1.23
N GLN A 43 -3.60 3.28 0.20
CA GLN A 43 -3.29 3.70 -1.16
C GLN A 43 -3.88 5.09 -1.44
N LEU A 44 -3.02 6.02 -1.86
CA LEU A 44 -3.38 7.34 -2.33
C LEU A 44 -3.18 7.39 -3.85
N VAL A 45 -4.17 7.92 -4.58
CA VAL A 45 -4.08 8.13 -6.02
C VAL A 45 -4.21 9.63 -6.28
N GLY A 46 -3.19 10.21 -6.93
CA GLY A 46 -3.13 11.62 -7.28
C GLY A 46 -3.70 11.91 -8.67
N LYS A 47 -3.87 13.20 -8.95
CA LYS A 47 -4.10 13.70 -10.33
C LYS A 47 -2.82 13.53 -11.17
N PRO A 48 -2.89 13.55 -12.51
CA PRO A 48 -1.69 13.57 -13.34
C PRO A 48 -0.71 14.66 -12.91
N PHE A 49 0.59 14.33 -12.85
CA PHE A 49 1.68 15.24 -12.49
C PHE A 49 1.58 15.91 -11.10
N SER A 50 0.87 15.28 -10.16
CA SER A 50 0.67 15.80 -8.80
C SER A 50 1.51 15.12 -7.71
N GLU A 51 2.65 14.52 -8.08
CA GLU A 51 3.53 13.72 -7.20
C GLU A 51 3.96 14.51 -5.96
N LYS A 52 4.24 15.81 -6.12
CA LYS A 52 4.62 16.68 -4.98
C LYS A 52 3.51 16.77 -3.93
N LEU A 53 2.25 16.86 -4.35
CA LEU A 53 1.12 16.87 -3.42
C LEU A 53 0.92 15.48 -2.80
N LEU A 54 1.03 14.44 -3.63
CA LEU A 54 0.87 13.06 -3.21
C LEU A 54 1.89 12.66 -2.13
N LEU A 55 3.16 13.05 -2.30
CA LEU A 55 4.22 12.85 -1.31
C LEU A 55 3.97 13.65 -0.01
N ARG A 56 3.50 14.90 -0.11
CA ARG A 56 3.15 15.70 1.08
C ARG A 56 1.99 15.08 1.85
N ALA A 57 0.97 14.56 1.15
CA ALA A 57 -0.14 13.85 1.77
C ALA A 57 0.34 12.57 2.45
N GLY A 58 1.19 11.79 1.78
CA GLY A 58 1.76 10.57 2.35
C GLY A 58 2.61 10.84 3.60
N TYR A 59 3.45 11.88 3.57
CA TYR A 59 4.21 12.31 4.73
C TYR A 59 3.31 12.76 5.89
N ALA A 60 2.22 13.48 5.61
CA ALA A 60 1.26 13.87 6.64
C ALA A 60 0.55 12.66 7.28
N ILE A 61 0.36 11.55 6.56
CA ILE A 61 -0.15 10.29 7.10
C ILE A 61 0.94 9.63 7.97
N GLU A 62 2.16 9.50 7.46
CA GLU A 62 3.29 8.91 8.18
C GLU A 62 3.52 9.61 9.53
N GLN A 63 3.48 10.94 9.56
CA GLN A 63 3.65 11.72 10.79
C GLN A 63 2.55 11.50 11.84
N ARG A 64 1.34 11.10 11.43
CA ARG A 64 0.23 10.82 12.35
C ARG A 64 0.21 9.38 12.84
N VAL A 65 0.58 8.44 11.98
CA VAL A 65 0.62 7.01 12.32
C VAL A 65 1.90 6.67 13.09
N GLY A 66 3.00 7.39 12.82
CA GLY A 66 4.32 7.05 13.30
C GLY A 66 4.95 5.92 12.49
N ARG A 67 6.23 5.64 12.78
CA ARG A 67 7.01 4.64 12.03
C ARG A 67 6.64 3.23 12.50
N LEU A 68 5.94 2.49 11.66
CA LEU A 68 5.56 1.11 11.94
C LEU A 68 6.79 0.19 11.87
N LYS A 69 6.99 -0.60 12.94
CA LYS A 69 7.97 -1.68 12.95
C LYS A 69 7.19 -3.00 12.79
N PRO A 70 7.18 -3.62 11.59
CA PRO A 70 6.59 -4.94 11.47
C PRO A 70 7.33 -5.89 12.41
N LYS A 71 6.59 -6.80 13.06
CA LYS A 71 7.21 -7.92 13.76
C LYS A 71 7.83 -8.81 12.70
N THR A 72 9.10 -8.60 12.39
CA THR A 72 9.88 -9.52 11.57
C THR A 72 9.87 -10.87 12.28
N LYS A 73 9.10 -11.83 11.74
CA LYS A 73 9.39 -13.26 11.97
C LYS A 73 10.64 -13.61 11.18
N CYS A 74 11.79 -13.12 11.64
CA CYS A 74 13.04 -13.87 11.47
C CYS A 74 13.10 -14.81 12.68
N GLN A 75 12.33 -15.89 12.63
CA GLN A 75 12.42 -17.00 13.58
C GLN A 75 12.49 -18.28 12.75
N GLY A 76 13.65 -18.93 12.76
CA GLY A 76 13.91 -20.25 12.18
C GLY A 76 14.66 -20.18 10.87
#